data_AF-A0AAV3NY98-F1
#
_entry.id   AF-A0AAV3NY98-F1
#
_cell.length_a   1.000
_cell.length_b   1.000
_cell.length_c   1.000
_cell.angle_alpha   90.00
_cell.angle_beta   90.00
_cell.angle_gamma   90.00
#
_symmetry.space_group_name_H-M   'P 1'
#
loop_
_entity.id
_entity.type
_entity.pdbx_description
1 polymer ?
#
loop_
_entity_poly.entity_id
_entity_poly.type
_entity_poly.pdbx_seq_one_letter_code
_entity_poly.pdbx_strand_id
1 'polypeptide(L)'
;MLWIKWVDSVRLRHESVWAYKKRDHDPCDWKKLLMVRPILYEFFRVEPGNGRDVFFWNDPWILVGSAWNWLTPNERSYLQIEANAKLSEVVSISMSRLRSQSSLWEKIRPRAAKVEWASEPECFFCDQHENRNHLFFECRFSGQIWKLMLQKMGCYTYVKSWEEEAIWCMQSLKGKRFRQRVKQLVFTTVVYDIWQQTNRCHGENLRPAEVVYHQVVAIIQGRVDTWRNVPKSKENWQFCLGWGFNHRILRS
;
A
#
# COMPACT_ATOMS: atom_id res chain seq x y z
N MET A 1 -12.88 -5.49 -8.68
CA MET A 1 -12.74 -6.95 -8.95
C MET A 1 -13.95 -7.71 -8.42
N LEU A 2 -14.49 -8.67 -9.18
CA LEU A 2 -15.64 -9.51 -8.80
C LEU A 2 -15.47 -10.24 -7.45
N TRP A 3 -14.24 -10.66 -7.12
CA TRP A 3 -13.92 -11.28 -5.83
C TRP A 3 -14.06 -10.31 -4.65
N ILE A 4 -13.61 -9.07 -4.78
CA ILE A 4 -13.75 -8.04 -3.73
C ILE A 4 -15.24 -7.74 -3.50
N LYS A 5 -16.02 -7.59 -4.59
CA LYS A 5 -17.47 -7.36 -4.50
C LYS A 5 -18.22 -8.56 -3.92
N TRP A 6 -17.77 -9.79 -4.17
CA TRP A 6 -18.35 -11.01 -3.58
C TRP A 6 -17.98 -11.15 -2.10
N VAL A 7 -16.73 -10.85 -1.71
CA VAL A 7 -16.33 -10.84 -0.30
C VAL A 7 -17.11 -9.75 0.44
N ASP A 8 -17.26 -8.57 -0.13
CA ASP A 8 -18.05 -7.49 0.46
C ASP A 8 -19.52 -7.88 0.66
N SER A 9 -20.18 -8.43 -0.37
CA SER A 9 -21.61 -8.76 -0.29
C SER A 9 -21.93 -10.04 0.48
N VAL A 10 -21.14 -11.10 0.31
CA VAL A 10 -21.45 -12.43 0.85
C VAL A 10 -20.78 -12.67 2.20
N ARG A 11 -19.54 -12.23 2.39
CA ARG A 11 -18.76 -12.49 3.62
C ARG A 11 -18.92 -11.38 4.64
N LEU A 12 -18.64 -10.15 4.20
CA LEU A 12 -18.66 -8.97 5.05
C LEU A 12 -20.08 -8.42 5.23
N ARG A 13 -20.99 -8.70 4.28
CA ARG A 13 -22.37 -8.20 4.29
C ARG A 13 -22.44 -6.67 4.40
N HIS A 14 -21.60 -5.99 3.61
CA HIS A 14 -21.46 -4.53 3.65
C HIS A 14 -21.05 -3.99 5.03
N GLU A 15 -20.21 -4.72 5.74
CA GLU A 15 -19.50 -4.23 6.92
C GLU A 15 -18.01 -4.03 6.61
N SER A 16 -17.38 -3.13 7.35
CA SER A 16 -15.92 -3.00 7.28
C SER A 16 -15.23 -4.30 7.71
N VAL A 17 -14.24 -4.75 6.93
CA VAL A 17 -13.38 -5.88 7.32
C VAL A 17 -12.69 -5.64 8.66
N TRP A 18 -12.47 -4.38 9.04
CA TRP A 18 -11.84 -3.97 10.28
C TRP A 18 -12.79 -4.06 11.49
N ALA A 19 -14.10 -3.93 11.26
CA ALA A 19 -15.13 -4.10 12.29
C ALA A 19 -15.73 -5.51 12.35
N TYR A 20 -15.45 -6.36 11.35
CA TYR A 20 -16.00 -7.71 11.27
C TYR A 20 -15.71 -8.54 12.52
N LYS A 21 -16.75 -9.13 13.13
CA LYS A 21 -16.60 -10.02 14.29
C LYS A 21 -16.47 -11.47 13.81
N LYS A 22 -15.40 -12.15 14.23
CA LYS A 22 -15.15 -13.57 13.95
C LYS A 22 -16.35 -14.41 14.42
N ARG A 23 -16.80 -15.34 13.57
CA ARG A 23 -17.92 -16.25 13.82
C ARG A 23 -17.42 -17.70 13.87
N ASP A 24 -18.16 -18.56 14.56
CA ASP A 24 -17.77 -19.96 14.72
C ASP A 24 -17.77 -20.71 13.40
N HIS A 25 -18.69 -20.38 12.50
CA HIS A 25 -18.82 -21.00 11.17
C HIS A 25 -17.90 -20.35 10.11
N ASP A 26 -17.02 -19.42 10.51
CA ASP A 26 -16.07 -18.85 9.56
C ASP A 26 -15.06 -19.91 9.08
N PRO A 27 -14.79 -19.99 7.76
CA PRO A 27 -13.76 -20.86 7.21
C PRO A 27 -12.38 -20.61 7.81
N CYS A 28 -11.59 -21.67 7.97
CA CYS A 28 -10.28 -21.61 8.64
C CYS A 28 -9.34 -20.55 8.05
N ASP A 29 -9.30 -20.37 6.74
CA ASP A 29 -8.43 -19.38 6.11
C ASP A 29 -8.91 -17.94 6.33
N TRP A 30 -10.22 -17.73 6.48
CA TRP A 30 -10.78 -16.45 6.89
C TRP A 30 -10.42 -16.12 8.33
N LYS A 31 -10.48 -17.11 9.24
CA LYS A 31 -10.04 -16.95 10.62
C LYS A 31 -8.56 -16.58 10.71
N LYS A 32 -7.69 -17.18 9.88
CA LYS A 32 -6.26 -16.79 9.79
C LYS A 32 -6.09 -15.35 9.28
N LEU A 33 -6.86 -14.94 8.28
CA LEU A 33 -6.85 -13.58 7.76
C LEU A 33 -7.29 -12.56 8.83
N LEU A 34 -8.31 -12.90 9.63
CA LEU A 34 -8.75 -12.08 10.76
C LEU A 34 -7.72 -12.04 11.91
N MET A 35 -6.89 -13.08 12.08
CA MET A 35 -5.82 -13.07 13.09
C MET A 35 -4.68 -12.10 12.75
N VAL A 36 -4.34 -11.95 11.47
CA VAL A 36 -3.30 -10.99 11.04
C VAL A 36 -3.85 -9.57 10.89
N ARG A 37 -5.17 -9.40 10.94
CA ARG A 37 -5.86 -8.11 10.76
C ARG A 37 -5.34 -6.99 11.67
N PRO A 38 -5.11 -7.17 12.99
CA PRO A 38 -4.60 -6.09 13.83
C PRO A 38 -3.21 -5.60 13.39
N ILE A 39 -2.36 -6.53 12.95
CA ILE A 39 -1.04 -6.21 12.39
C ILE A 39 -1.23 -5.43 11.08
N LEU A 40 -2.08 -5.92 10.18
CA LEU A 40 -2.36 -5.25 8.91
C LEU A 40 -2.96 -3.85 9.10
N TYR A 41 -3.77 -3.63 10.14
CA TYR A 41 -4.41 -2.35 10.42
C TYR A 41 -3.39 -1.23 10.66
N GLU A 42 -2.24 -1.54 11.24
CA GLU A 42 -1.16 -0.55 11.43
C GLU A 42 -0.47 -0.15 10.11
N PHE A 43 -0.52 -1.01 9.09
CA PHE A 43 0.11 -0.79 7.79
C PHE A 43 -0.87 -0.36 6.69
N PHE A 44 -2.16 -0.61 6.86
CA PHE A 44 -3.19 -0.28 5.88
C PHE A 44 -3.83 1.06 6.21
N ARG A 45 -3.70 2.00 5.27
CA ARG A 45 -4.50 3.22 5.20
C ARG A 45 -5.44 3.12 4.01
N VAL A 46 -6.69 3.51 4.22
CA VAL A 46 -7.68 3.56 3.14
C VAL A 46 -7.70 4.98 2.60
N GLU A 47 -7.37 5.13 1.32
CA GLU A 47 -7.55 6.41 0.62
C GLU A 47 -9.05 6.62 0.37
N PRO A 48 -9.63 7.71 0.90
CA PRO A 48 -11.08 7.84 0.94
C PRO A 48 -11.73 8.03 -0.44
N GLY A 49 -11.02 8.53 -1.45
CA GLY A 49 -11.54 8.74 -2.80
C GLY A 49 -12.90 9.47 -2.81
N ASN A 50 -13.90 8.91 -3.50
CA ASN A 50 -15.27 9.43 -3.51
C ASN A 50 -16.12 9.05 -2.27
N GLY A 51 -15.55 8.30 -1.33
CA GLY A 51 -16.16 7.91 -0.06
C GLY A 51 -17.24 6.82 -0.11
N ARG A 52 -17.59 6.29 -1.30
CA ARG A 52 -18.70 5.30 -1.44
C ARG A 52 -18.35 3.92 -0.92
N ASP A 53 -17.09 3.55 -0.99
CA ASP A 53 -16.60 2.23 -0.57
C ASP A 53 -15.95 2.26 0.83
N VAL A 54 -15.92 3.43 1.48
CA VAL A 54 -15.21 3.64 2.76
C VAL A 54 -16.19 3.83 3.91
N PHE A 55 -16.06 3.02 4.96
CA PHE A 55 -16.85 3.13 6.18
C PHE A 55 -16.29 4.19 7.10
N PHE A 56 -17.10 5.20 7.42
CA PHE A 56 -16.69 6.37 8.21
C PHE A 56 -16.09 5.97 9.58
N TRP A 57 -16.72 5.06 10.31
CA TRP A 57 -16.26 4.72 11.65
C TRP A 57 -15.07 3.76 11.67
N ASN A 58 -15.05 2.79 10.76
CA ASN A 58 -14.31 1.56 10.96
C ASN A 58 -13.08 1.42 10.04
N ASP A 59 -13.09 2.08 8.88
CA ASP A 59 -11.96 2.01 7.97
C ASP A 59 -10.84 2.98 8.38
N PRO A 60 -9.57 2.60 8.17
CA PRO A 60 -8.43 3.42 8.59
C PRO A 60 -8.15 4.56 7.59
N TRP A 61 -9.07 5.51 7.45
CA TRP A 61 -8.99 6.64 6.50
C TRP A 61 -8.58 7.98 7.14
N ILE A 62 -8.40 8.03 8.47
CA ILE A 62 -7.85 9.21 9.16
C ILE A 62 -6.35 9.02 9.45
N LEU A 63 -5.67 10.08 9.91
CA LEU A 63 -4.23 10.07 10.15
C LEU A 63 -3.77 8.93 11.09
N VAL A 64 -4.62 8.56 12.05
CA VAL A 64 -4.34 7.58 13.09
C VAL A 64 -5.45 6.52 13.14
N GLY A 65 -5.49 5.66 12.12
CA GLY A 65 -6.46 4.56 12.05
C GLY A 65 -7.84 5.03 11.63
N SER A 66 -8.89 4.64 12.37
CA SER A 66 -10.29 4.93 12.04
C SER A 66 -10.91 5.93 13.00
N ALA A 67 -11.96 6.63 12.55
CA ALA A 67 -12.67 7.62 13.35
C ALA A 67 -13.20 7.04 14.68
N TRP A 68 -13.59 5.77 14.69
CA TRP A 68 -14.07 5.08 15.90
C TRP A 68 -13.01 4.96 16.99
N ASN A 69 -11.75 4.70 16.62
CA ASN A 69 -10.65 4.53 17.56
C ASN A 69 -10.09 5.87 18.05
N TRP A 70 -10.26 6.92 17.24
CA TRP A 70 -9.70 8.24 17.50
C TRP A 70 -10.65 9.18 18.25
N LEU A 71 -11.97 9.00 18.11
CA LEU A 71 -12.97 9.82 18.78
C LEU A 71 -13.42 9.23 20.11
N THR A 72 -13.65 10.10 21.10
CA THR A 72 -14.19 9.73 22.40
C THR A 72 -15.65 9.25 22.28
N PRO A 73 -16.19 8.47 23.24
CA PRO A 73 -17.59 8.08 23.25
C PRO A 73 -18.57 9.26 23.10
N ASN A 74 -18.30 10.38 23.77
CA ASN A 74 -19.14 11.57 23.72
C ASN A 74 -19.13 12.23 22.34
N GLU A 75 -17.95 12.35 21.72
CA GLU A 75 -17.81 12.89 20.37
C GLU A 75 -18.51 12.00 19.34
N ARG A 76 -18.44 10.67 19.51
CA ARG A 76 -19.15 9.72 18.63
C ARG A 76 -20.66 9.87 18.73
N SER A 77 -21.20 9.90 19.95
CA SER A 77 -22.63 10.10 20.20
C SER A 77 -23.14 11.43 19.67
N TYR A 78 -22.33 12.48 19.75
CA TYR A 78 -22.68 13.81 19.25
C TYR A 78 -22.86 13.86 17.73
N LEU A 79 -22.05 13.09 16.98
CA LEU A 79 -22.11 13.08 15.52
C LEU A 79 -23.38 12.48 14.94
N GLN A 80 -24.06 11.60 15.68
CA GLN A 80 -25.30 10.93 15.24
C GLN A 80 -25.18 10.25 13.86
N ILE A 81 -23.97 9.79 13.51
CA ILE A 81 -23.70 9.07 12.26
C ILE A 81 -23.91 7.58 12.50
N GLU A 82 -24.64 6.92 11.60
CA GLU A 82 -24.88 5.48 11.68
C GLU A 82 -23.58 4.66 11.68
N ALA A 83 -23.55 3.53 12.40
CA ALA A 83 -22.34 2.73 12.62
C ALA A 83 -21.68 2.21 11.33
N ASN A 84 -22.46 2.02 10.27
CA ASN A 84 -22.00 1.53 8.97
C ASN A 84 -22.09 2.59 7.86
N ALA A 85 -22.26 3.87 8.23
CA ALA A 85 -22.36 4.96 7.26
C ALA A 85 -21.12 5.02 6.36
N LYS A 86 -21.35 5.25 5.07
CA LYS A 86 -20.27 5.49 4.12
C LYS A 86 -19.75 6.92 4.26
N LEU A 87 -18.48 7.11 4.00
CA LEU A 87 -17.84 8.44 4.07
C LEU A 87 -18.52 9.43 3.11
N SER A 88 -18.99 8.98 1.95
CA SER A 88 -19.75 9.81 1.01
C SER A 88 -21.07 10.35 1.58
N GLU A 89 -21.76 9.54 2.39
CA GLU A 89 -23.05 9.88 3.00
C GLU A 89 -22.85 10.85 4.18
N VAL A 90 -21.83 10.59 4.99
CA VAL A 90 -21.44 11.49 6.08
C VAL A 90 -21.06 12.85 5.54
N VAL A 91 -20.35 12.89 4.40
CA VAL A 91 -20.00 14.16 3.81
C VAL A 91 -21.26 14.90 3.35
N SER A 92 -22.13 14.26 2.58
CA SER A 92 -23.28 14.94 2.01
C SER A 92 -24.28 15.41 3.07
N ILE A 93 -24.40 14.69 4.19
CA ILE A 93 -25.42 14.92 5.21
C ILE A 93 -24.88 15.73 6.41
N SER A 94 -23.63 15.47 6.81
CA SER A 94 -23.12 15.87 8.14
C SER A 94 -21.98 16.89 8.10
N MET A 95 -21.49 17.29 6.92
CA MET A 95 -20.35 18.23 6.82
C MET A 95 -20.65 19.62 7.35
N SER A 96 -21.89 20.09 7.29
CA SER A 96 -22.28 21.38 7.89
C SER A 96 -22.15 21.37 9.42
N ARG A 97 -22.47 20.24 10.06
CA ARG A 97 -22.34 20.02 11.52
C ARG A 97 -20.90 19.74 11.95
N LEU A 98 -20.14 19.02 11.12
CA LEU A 98 -18.72 18.77 11.36
C LEU A 98 -17.91 20.06 11.26
N ARG A 99 -18.17 20.89 10.24
CA ARG A 99 -17.47 22.17 10.03
C ARG A 99 -17.82 23.24 11.08
N SER A 100 -19.01 23.18 11.69
CA SER A 100 -19.36 24.10 12.78
C SER A 100 -18.61 23.82 14.09
N GLN A 101 -17.96 22.64 14.22
CA GLN A 101 -17.05 22.29 15.31
C GLN A 101 -15.63 22.10 14.79
N SER A 102 -14.91 23.22 14.65
CA SER A 102 -13.53 23.26 14.14
C SER A 102 -12.61 22.25 14.83
N SER A 103 -12.68 22.11 16.16
CA SER A 103 -11.81 21.21 16.93
C SER A 103 -12.03 19.72 16.63
N LEU A 104 -13.27 19.31 16.38
CA LEU A 104 -13.60 17.91 16.09
C LEU A 104 -13.29 17.58 14.63
N TRP A 105 -13.59 18.50 13.70
CA TRP A 105 -13.19 18.38 12.30
C TRP A 105 -11.67 18.29 12.15
N GLU A 106 -10.90 19.09 12.87
CA GLU A 106 -9.43 19.01 12.83
C GLU A 106 -8.87 17.65 13.27
N LYS A 107 -9.59 16.91 14.13
CA LYS A 107 -9.20 15.56 14.57
C LYS A 107 -9.40 14.50 13.49
N ILE A 108 -10.45 14.61 12.69
CA ILE A 108 -10.86 13.56 11.73
C ILE A 108 -10.72 13.99 10.27
N ARG A 109 -10.35 15.23 10.00
CA ARG A 109 -10.10 15.67 8.62
C ARG A 109 -9.00 14.79 8.03
N PRO A 110 -9.19 14.25 6.82
CA PRO A 110 -8.10 13.57 6.12
C PRO A 110 -6.90 14.52 6.02
N ARG A 111 -5.74 14.11 6.53
CA ARG A 111 -4.48 14.87 6.39
C ARG A 111 -3.75 14.61 5.08
N ALA A 112 -4.36 13.86 4.16
CA ALA A 112 -3.95 13.95 2.76
C ALA A 112 -4.10 15.41 2.36
N ALA A 113 -2.98 16.05 2.00
CA ALA A 113 -2.99 17.41 1.49
C ALA A 113 -3.97 17.44 0.31
N LYS A 114 -5.04 18.24 0.45
CA LYS A 114 -6.19 18.38 -0.48
C LYS A 114 -7.20 17.22 -0.47
N VAL A 115 -8.22 17.32 0.41
CA VAL A 115 -9.57 16.85 0.06
C VAL A 115 -10.15 17.86 -0.94
N GLU A 116 -9.71 17.77 -2.19
CA GLU A 116 -10.31 18.51 -3.29
C GLU A 116 -11.63 17.84 -3.67
N TRP A 117 -12.73 18.47 -3.26
CA TRP A 117 -14.03 18.22 -3.87
C TRP A 117 -13.91 18.60 -5.34
N ALA A 118 -13.66 17.60 -6.20
CA ALA A 118 -13.62 17.70 -7.66
C ALA A 118 -12.38 18.35 -8.31
N SER A 119 -11.17 17.95 -7.93
CA SER A 119 -10.03 17.94 -8.87
C SER A 119 -9.17 16.69 -8.67
N GLU A 120 -8.69 16.15 -9.79
CA GLU A 120 -7.86 14.95 -9.82
C GLU A 120 -6.54 15.23 -9.09
N PRO A 121 -6.11 14.40 -8.12
CA PRO A 121 -4.93 14.68 -7.32
C PRO A 121 -3.70 14.84 -8.22
N GLU A 122 -2.81 15.78 -7.94
CA GLU A 122 -1.56 15.96 -8.68
C GLU A 122 -0.49 15.03 -8.14
N CYS A 123 0.32 14.43 -9.01
CA CYS A 123 1.35 13.50 -8.63
C CYS A 123 2.45 14.20 -7.83
N PHE A 124 2.84 13.62 -6.70
CA PHE A 124 3.93 14.18 -5.90
C PHE A 124 5.26 14.29 -6.68
N PHE A 125 5.47 13.44 -7.68
CA PHE A 125 6.72 13.33 -8.42
C PHE A 125 6.75 14.13 -9.73
N CYS A 126 5.61 14.62 -10.23
CA CYS A 126 5.52 15.38 -11.48
C CYS A 126 4.16 16.09 -11.65
N ASP A 127 4.06 16.97 -12.65
CA ASP A 127 2.86 17.80 -12.89
C ASP A 127 1.71 17.08 -13.62
N GLN A 128 1.50 15.78 -13.36
CA GLN A 128 0.43 14.98 -13.98
C GLN A 128 -0.57 14.52 -12.93
N HIS A 129 -1.75 14.09 -13.37
CA HIS A 129 -2.75 13.53 -12.46
C HIS A 129 -2.30 12.21 -11.85
N GLU A 130 -2.34 12.16 -10.53
CA GLU A 130 -2.07 11.00 -9.71
C GLU A 130 -3.23 10.01 -9.80
N ASN A 131 -2.90 8.82 -10.25
CA ASN A 131 -3.68 7.62 -10.04
C ASN A 131 -2.71 6.50 -9.71
N ARG A 132 -3.20 5.33 -9.30
CA ARG A 132 -2.33 4.21 -8.92
C ARG A 132 -1.30 3.84 -9.98
N ASN A 133 -1.69 3.84 -11.26
CA ASN A 133 -0.80 3.43 -12.34
C ASN A 133 0.29 4.48 -12.57
N HIS A 134 -0.11 5.75 -12.57
CA HIS A 134 0.79 6.88 -12.57
C HIS A 134 1.76 6.86 -11.40
N LEU A 135 1.27 6.77 -10.17
CA LEU A 135 2.10 6.80 -8.96
C LEU A 135 3.23 5.76 -8.99
N PHE A 136 2.95 4.53 -9.41
CA PHE A 136 3.92 3.44 -9.30
C PHE A 136 4.80 3.21 -10.54
N PHE A 137 4.24 3.23 -11.76
CA PHE A 137 4.99 2.77 -12.94
C PHE A 137 4.86 3.67 -14.18
N GLU A 138 3.82 4.49 -14.28
CA GLU A 138 3.63 5.37 -15.44
C GLU A 138 4.16 6.79 -15.20
N CYS A 139 4.39 7.21 -13.95
CA CYS A 139 5.09 8.46 -13.66
C CYS A 139 6.56 8.34 -14.10
N ARG A 140 7.08 9.42 -14.70
CA ARG A 140 8.47 9.48 -15.17
C ARG A 140 9.47 9.10 -14.07
N PHE A 141 9.21 9.53 -12.84
CA PHE A 141 10.08 9.27 -11.69
C PHE A 141 10.05 7.79 -11.26
N SER A 142 8.87 7.29 -10.89
CA SER A 142 8.72 5.94 -10.35
C SER A 142 8.92 4.86 -11.42
N GLY A 143 8.44 5.11 -12.64
CA GLY A 143 8.70 4.28 -13.82
C GLY A 143 10.20 4.19 -14.16
N GLN A 144 10.98 5.25 -13.97
CA GLN A 144 12.43 5.20 -14.15
C GLN A 144 13.11 4.30 -13.12
N ILE A 145 12.73 4.41 -11.84
CA ILE A 145 13.24 3.53 -10.78
C ILE A 145 12.91 2.07 -11.11
N TRP A 146 11.67 1.79 -11.50
CA TRP A 146 11.24 0.44 -11.85
C TRP A 146 11.98 -0.10 -13.09
N LYS A 147 12.17 0.71 -14.12
CA LYS A 147 12.95 0.35 -15.31
C LYS A 147 14.39 -0.04 -14.96
N LEU A 148 15.07 0.74 -14.14
CA LEU A 148 16.42 0.44 -13.68
C LEU A 148 16.46 -0.86 -12.87
N MET A 149 15.42 -1.14 -12.08
CA MET A 149 15.29 -2.39 -11.34
C MET A 149 15.02 -3.60 -12.23
N LEU A 150 14.14 -3.47 -13.23
CA LEU A 150 13.90 -4.51 -14.23
C LEU A 150 15.20 -4.89 -14.95
N GLN A 151 15.97 -3.89 -15.39
CA GLN A 151 17.29 -4.09 -16.00
C GLN A 151 18.24 -4.81 -15.03
N LYS A 152 18.31 -4.39 -13.76
CA LYS A 152 19.16 -5.03 -12.74
C LYS A 152 18.75 -6.48 -12.45
N MET A 153 17.48 -6.82 -12.58
CA MET A 153 16.97 -8.19 -12.46
C MET A 153 17.21 -9.05 -13.71
N GLY A 154 17.78 -8.48 -14.78
CA GLY A 154 17.93 -9.13 -16.09
C GLY A 154 16.61 -9.27 -16.85
N CYS A 155 15.62 -8.45 -16.52
CA CYS A 155 14.32 -8.38 -17.19
C CYS A 155 14.32 -7.20 -18.17
N TYR A 156 14.49 -7.49 -19.46
CA TYR A 156 14.55 -6.48 -20.52
C TYR A 156 13.17 -6.18 -21.12
N THR A 157 12.17 -6.00 -20.28
CA THR A 157 10.81 -5.66 -20.70
C THR A 157 10.56 -4.15 -20.58
N TYR A 158 9.57 -3.64 -21.30
CA TYR A 158 9.05 -2.30 -21.05
C TYR A 158 8.30 -2.28 -19.70
N VAL A 159 8.31 -1.11 -19.05
CA VAL A 159 7.50 -0.87 -17.85
C VAL A 159 6.03 -0.87 -18.26
N LYS A 160 5.23 -1.69 -17.60
CA LYS A 160 3.80 -1.82 -17.85
C LYS A 160 2.95 -1.06 -16.82
N SER A 161 1.64 -1.10 -17.01
CA SER A 161 0.68 -0.62 -16.00
C SER A 161 0.85 -1.37 -14.67
N TRP A 162 0.36 -0.77 -13.58
CA TRP A 162 0.33 -1.42 -12.27
C TRP A 162 -0.32 -2.80 -12.31
N GLU A 163 -1.47 -2.94 -12.96
CA GLU A 163 -2.16 -4.22 -13.03
C GLU A 163 -1.29 -5.29 -13.68
N GLU A 164 -0.64 -4.97 -14.79
CA GLU A 164 0.19 -5.91 -15.53
C GLU A 164 1.48 -6.26 -14.78
N GLU A 165 2.15 -5.28 -14.18
CA GLU A 165 3.35 -5.52 -13.37
C GLU A 165 3.01 -6.31 -12.10
N ALA A 166 1.88 -6.02 -11.45
CA ALA A 166 1.40 -6.77 -10.29
C ALA A 166 1.04 -8.22 -10.67
N ILE A 167 0.36 -8.42 -11.81
CA ILE A 167 0.04 -9.77 -12.32
C ILE A 167 1.33 -10.51 -12.67
N TRP A 168 2.24 -9.87 -13.41
CA TRP A 168 3.54 -10.43 -13.74
C TRP A 168 4.33 -10.79 -12.48
N CYS A 169 4.32 -9.92 -11.47
CA CYS A 169 4.92 -10.16 -10.16
C CYS A 169 4.30 -11.39 -9.48
N MET A 170 2.97 -11.46 -9.38
CA MET A 170 2.25 -12.58 -8.76
C MET A 170 2.50 -13.92 -9.47
N GLN A 171 2.70 -13.90 -10.80
CA GLN A 171 2.89 -15.11 -11.62
C GLN A 171 4.37 -15.52 -11.74
N SER A 172 5.22 -14.60 -12.18
CA SER A 172 6.64 -14.83 -12.50
C SER A 172 7.49 -15.02 -11.25
N LEU A 173 7.03 -14.50 -10.11
CA LEU A 173 7.75 -14.59 -8.85
C LEU A 173 7.24 -15.73 -7.96
N LYS A 174 6.24 -16.49 -8.40
CA LYS A 174 5.72 -17.64 -7.64
C LYS A 174 6.79 -18.73 -7.57
N GLY A 175 7.40 -18.88 -6.39
CA GLY A 175 8.30 -19.98 -6.11
C GLY A 175 9.31 -19.68 -5.00
N LYS A 176 10.01 -20.73 -4.56
CA LYS A 176 10.97 -20.67 -3.44
C LYS A 176 12.42 -20.56 -3.91
N ARG A 177 12.66 -20.49 -5.23
CA ARG A 177 14.01 -20.38 -5.79
C ARG A 177 14.59 -19.01 -5.44
N PHE A 178 15.89 -18.98 -5.21
CA PHE A 178 16.63 -17.79 -4.79
C PHE A 178 16.31 -16.54 -5.63
N ARG A 179 16.48 -16.63 -6.95
CA ARG A 179 16.21 -15.51 -7.87
C ARG A 179 14.76 -15.02 -7.82
N GLN A 180 13.78 -15.92 -7.66
CA GLN A 180 12.37 -15.54 -7.54
C GLN A 180 12.14 -14.76 -6.25
N ARG A 181 12.69 -15.23 -5.12
CA ARG A 181 12.59 -14.53 -3.83
C ARG A 181 13.25 -13.15 -3.87
N VAL A 182 14.40 -13.01 -4.54
CA VAL A 182 15.04 -11.69 -4.71
C VAL A 182 14.14 -10.77 -5.52
N LYS A 183 13.60 -11.23 -6.64
CA LYS A 183 12.68 -10.42 -7.44
C LYS A 183 11.41 -10.01 -6.68
N GLN A 184 10.85 -10.89 -5.82
CA GLN A 184 9.73 -10.52 -4.93
C GLN A 184 10.13 -9.39 -4.01
N LEU A 185 11.30 -9.53 -3.36
CA LEU A 185 11.85 -8.52 -2.48
C LEU A 185 12.06 -7.19 -3.22
N VAL A 186 12.59 -7.21 -4.45
CA VAL A 186 12.76 -6.02 -5.28
C VAL A 186 11.42 -5.32 -5.49
N PHE A 187 10.40 -6.03 -5.99
CA PHE A 187 9.07 -5.46 -6.23
C PHE A 187 8.48 -4.86 -4.96
N THR A 188 8.48 -5.60 -3.85
CA THR A 188 7.92 -5.11 -2.58
C THR A 188 8.69 -3.91 -2.03
N THR A 189 10.02 -3.88 -2.20
CA THR A 189 10.84 -2.77 -1.69
C THR A 189 10.62 -1.51 -2.52
N VAL A 190 10.56 -1.62 -3.85
CA VAL A 190 10.28 -0.47 -4.74
C VAL A 190 8.90 0.12 -4.47
N VAL A 191 7.85 -0.70 -4.40
CA VAL A 191 6.49 -0.23 -4.12
C VAL A 191 6.40 0.43 -2.75
N TYR A 192 7.01 -0.18 -1.73
CA TYR A 192 7.03 0.39 -0.39
C TYR A 192 7.81 1.70 -0.31
N ASP A 193 8.95 1.80 -0.99
CA ASP A 193 9.80 2.99 -1.00
C ASP A 193 9.10 4.17 -1.71
N ILE A 194 8.47 3.92 -2.87
CA ILE A 194 7.65 4.93 -3.58
C ILE A 194 6.50 5.40 -2.70
N TRP A 195 5.74 4.48 -2.10
CA TRP A 195 4.66 4.81 -1.18
C TRP A 195 5.15 5.58 0.05
N GLN A 196 6.31 5.22 0.59
CA GLN A 196 6.89 5.90 1.73
C GLN A 196 7.26 7.35 1.39
N GLN A 197 7.80 7.60 0.19
CA GLN A 197 8.16 8.94 -0.26
C GLN A 197 6.93 9.85 -0.41
N THR A 198 5.80 9.33 -0.92
CA THR A 198 4.56 10.13 -0.97
C THR A 198 3.94 10.38 0.40
N ASN A 199 4.17 9.51 1.38
CA ASN A 199 3.64 9.68 2.75
C ASN A 199 4.54 10.51 3.68
N ARG A 200 5.84 10.62 3.40
CA ARG A 200 6.81 11.32 4.28
C ARG A 200 7.13 12.74 3.84
N CYS A 201 7.00 13.09 2.57
CA CYS A 201 7.61 14.29 2.00
C CYS A 201 6.64 15.48 1.82
N HIS A 202 5.73 15.73 2.76
CA HIS A 202 5.00 17.02 2.81
C HIS A 202 5.91 18.20 3.28
N GLY A 203 7.16 18.27 2.82
CA GLY A 203 8.12 19.32 3.21
C GLY A 203 9.61 19.06 2.92
N GLU A 204 10.01 17.95 2.29
CA GLU A 204 11.41 17.67 1.92
C GLU A 204 11.61 17.65 0.41
N ASN A 205 12.82 18.04 -0.06
CA ASN A 205 13.15 18.05 -1.48
C ASN A 205 13.14 16.64 -2.08
N LEU A 206 12.49 16.49 -3.23
CA LEU A 206 12.49 15.23 -3.98
C LEU A 206 13.92 14.87 -4.40
N ARG A 207 14.37 13.67 -4.01
CA ARG A 207 15.68 13.14 -4.41
C ARG A 207 15.60 12.60 -5.84
N PRO A 208 16.67 12.71 -6.67
CA PRO A 208 16.67 12.13 -8.01
C PRO A 208 16.40 10.61 -7.99
N ALA A 209 15.74 10.12 -9.05
CA ALA A 209 15.35 8.72 -9.19
C ALA A 209 16.55 7.78 -9.08
N GLU A 210 17.72 8.19 -9.58
CA GLU A 210 18.97 7.43 -9.51
C GLU A 210 19.46 7.26 -8.07
N VAL A 211 19.34 8.30 -7.24
CA VAL A 211 19.73 8.26 -5.83
C VAL A 211 18.82 7.28 -5.09
N VAL A 212 17.51 7.36 -5.33
CA VAL A 212 16.53 6.43 -4.77
C VAL A 212 16.80 4.99 -5.22
N TYR A 213 17.07 4.78 -6.52
CA TYR A 213 17.44 3.48 -7.05
C TYR A 213 18.62 2.86 -6.29
N HIS A 214 19.70 3.62 -6.06
CA HIS A 214 20.87 3.13 -5.33
C HIS A 214 20.55 2.80 -3.86
N GLN A 215 19.68 3.58 -3.21
CA GLN A 215 19.21 3.29 -1.86
C GLN A 215 18.41 1.99 -1.80
N VAL A 216 17.47 1.81 -2.73
CA VAL A 216 16.67 0.57 -2.79
C VAL A 216 17.56 -0.63 -3.07
N VAL A 217 18.57 -0.51 -3.94
CA VAL A 217 19.57 -1.57 -4.17
C VAL A 217 20.32 -1.92 -2.89
N ALA A 218 20.78 -0.92 -2.13
CA ALA A 218 21.50 -1.15 -0.86
C ALA A 218 20.62 -1.87 0.18
N ILE A 219 19.34 -1.50 0.28
CA ILE A 219 18.36 -2.17 1.15
C ILE A 219 18.22 -3.65 0.77
N ILE A 220 18.09 -3.92 -0.54
CA ILE A 220 17.96 -5.29 -1.05
C ILE A 220 19.23 -6.10 -0.79
N GLN A 221 20.42 -5.53 -1.05
CA GLN A 221 21.70 -6.17 -0.76
C GLN A 221 21.81 -6.53 0.72
N GLY A 222 21.62 -5.56 1.62
CA GLY A 222 21.69 -5.78 3.06
C GLY A 222 20.71 -6.86 3.53
N ARG A 223 19.50 -6.91 2.93
CA ARG A 223 18.52 -7.94 3.26
C ARG A 223 18.90 -9.33 2.73
N VAL A 224 19.40 -9.44 1.50
CA VAL A 224 19.78 -10.72 0.88
C VAL A 224 21.03 -11.31 1.53
N ASP A 225 21.97 -10.49 1.99
CA ASP A 225 23.20 -10.93 2.65
C ASP A 225 22.95 -11.63 4.00
N THR A 226 21.76 -11.45 4.58
CA THR A 226 21.33 -12.21 5.76
C THR A 226 20.86 -13.63 5.43
N TRP A 227 20.65 -13.94 4.14
CA TRP A 227 20.19 -15.26 3.73
C TRP A 227 21.30 -16.29 3.85
N ARG A 228 20.89 -17.55 4.03
CA ARG A 228 21.79 -18.69 4.17
C ARG A 228 21.28 -19.84 3.32
N ASN A 229 22.17 -20.78 3.05
CA ASN A 229 21.84 -22.03 2.37
C ASN A 229 21.23 -21.83 0.96
N VAL A 230 21.66 -20.79 0.24
CA VAL A 230 21.27 -20.60 -1.17
C VAL A 230 21.97 -21.64 -2.04
N PRO A 231 21.26 -22.40 -2.91
CA PRO A 231 21.89 -23.39 -3.76
C PRO A 231 22.98 -22.77 -4.64
N LYS A 232 24.18 -23.36 -4.63
CA LYS A 232 25.29 -22.96 -5.49
C LYS A 232 25.04 -23.50 -6.90
N SER A 233 24.82 -22.60 -7.84
CA SER A 233 24.74 -22.89 -9.28
C SER A 233 25.44 -21.77 -10.03
N LYS A 234 25.86 -22.01 -11.27
CA LYS A 234 26.50 -20.98 -12.10
C LYS A 234 25.61 -19.74 -12.24
N GLU A 235 24.31 -19.93 -12.40
CA GLU A 235 23.34 -18.85 -12.55
C GLU A 235 23.16 -18.06 -11.25
N ASN A 236 23.12 -18.73 -10.10
CA ASN A 236 23.00 -18.03 -8.81
C ASN A 236 24.30 -17.30 -8.46
N TRP A 237 25.46 -17.84 -8.84
CA TRP A 237 26.76 -17.19 -8.68
C TRP A 237 26.85 -15.89 -9.48
N GLN A 238 26.55 -15.98 -10.79
CA GLN A 238 26.51 -14.81 -11.67
C GLN A 238 25.49 -13.77 -11.21
N PHE A 239 24.32 -14.22 -10.74
CA PHE A 239 23.31 -13.32 -10.19
C PHE A 239 23.79 -12.60 -8.93
N CYS A 240 24.51 -13.28 -8.03
CA CYS A 240 25.13 -12.64 -6.87
C CYS A 240 26.18 -11.61 -7.29
N LEU A 241 27.05 -11.93 -8.25
CA LEU A 241 28.05 -11.01 -8.79
C LEU A 241 27.42 -9.74 -9.35
N GLY A 242 26.40 -9.87 -10.22
CA GLY A 242 25.72 -8.71 -10.82
C GLY A 242 24.95 -7.83 -9.83
N TRP A 243 24.56 -8.41 -8.70
CA TRP A 243 23.92 -7.68 -7.61
C TRP A 243 24.88 -7.20 -6.52
N GLY A 244 26.14 -7.65 -6.52
CA GLY A 244 27.08 -7.41 -5.42
C GLY A 244 26.67 -8.07 -4.11
N PHE A 245 25.93 -9.19 -4.15
CA PHE A 245 25.55 -9.93 -2.94
C PHE A 245 26.74 -10.69 -2.36
N ASN A 246 26.75 -10.85 -1.05
CA ASN A 246 27.78 -11.60 -0.36
C ASN A 246 27.76 -13.07 -0.77
N HIS A 247 28.87 -13.55 -1.31
CA HIS A 247 29.05 -14.92 -1.78
C HIS A 247 28.89 -16.00 -0.69
N ARG A 248 29.05 -15.63 0.59
CA ARG A 248 28.86 -16.52 1.74
C ARG A 248 27.42 -17.00 1.92
N ILE A 249 26.44 -16.40 1.23
CA ILE A 249 25.05 -16.87 1.29
C ILE A 249 24.85 -18.22 0.56
N LEU A 250 25.76 -18.56 -0.36
CA LEU A 250 25.72 -19.80 -1.13
C LEU A 250 26.20 -20.98 -0.28
N ARG A 251 25.54 -22.13 -0.43
CA ARG A 251 26.00 -23.39 0.17
C ARG A 251 27.42 -23.69 -0.32
N SER A 252 28.30 -24.02 0.61
CA SER A 252 29.64 -24.54 0.36
C SER A 252 29.59 -25.74 -0.57
#